data_AF-A0A6D2CL40-F1
#
_entry.id   AF-A0A6D2CL40-F1
#
_cell.length_a   1.000
_cell.length_b   1.000
_cell.length_c   1.000
_cell.angle_alpha   90.00
_cell.angle_beta   90.00
_cell.angle_gamma   90.00
#
_symmetry.space_group_name_H-M   'P 1'
#
loop_
_entity.id
_entity.type
_entity.pdbx_description
1 polymer ?
#
loop_
_entity_poly.entity_id
_entity_poly.type
_entity_poly.pdbx_seq_one_letter_code
_entity_poly.pdbx_strand_id
1 'polypeptide(L)' 'DSYYENQVKSIVAKYTYINKDKEKDIFIASSFMNADECSVRFNGYITLSREF' A
#
# COMPACT_ATOMS: atom_id res chain seq x y z
N ASP A 1 14.51 15.81 -8.91
CA ASP A 1 13.40 15.28 -8.11
C ASP A 1 12.19 15.00 -8.99
N SER A 2 12.08 13.77 -9.47
CA SER A 2 11.03 13.32 -10.42
C SER A 2 10.18 12.19 -9.81
N TYR A 3 9.56 12.46 -8.65
CA TYR A 3 8.54 11.55 -8.08
C TYR A 3 7.12 12.09 -8.20
N TYR A 4 6.96 13.30 -8.74
CA TYR A 4 5.67 14.00 -8.91
C TYR A 4 5.38 14.40 -10.36
N GLU A 5 6.32 14.14 -11.27
CA GLU A 5 6.19 14.48 -12.69
C GLU A 5 6.36 13.21 -13.54
N ASN A 6 5.74 13.18 -14.72
CA ASN A 6 5.58 12.04 -15.64
C ASN A 6 4.81 10.83 -15.11
N GLN A 7 3.53 10.71 -15.49
CA GLN A 7 2.74 9.47 -15.47
C GLN A 7 2.74 8.66 -14.16
N VAL A 8 2.97 9.31 -13.01
CA VAL A 8 2.98 8.66 -11.70
C VAL A 8 1.61 8.04 -11.43
N LYS A 9 1.59 6.73 -11.16
CA LYS A 9 0.36 6.00 -10.81
C LYS A 9 0.34 5.70 -9.32
N SER A 10 -0.83 5.86 -8.72
CA SER A 10 -1.07 5.38 -7.35
C SER A 10 -1.45 3.89 -7.39
N ILE A 11 -0.77 3.10 -6.58
CA ILE A 11 -1.10 1.70 -6.32
C ILE A 11 -1.68 1.64 -4.91
N VAL A 12 -2.91 1.16 -4.79
CA VAL A 12 -3.58 0.96 -3.51
C VAL A 12 -3.90 -0.52 -3.36
N ALA A 13 -3.41 -1.14 -2.30
CA ALA A 13 -3.64 -2.55 -2.01
C ALA A 13 -4.29 -2.72 -0.64
N LYS A 14 -5.40 -3.45 -0.60
CA LYS A 14 -6.04 -3.88 0.64
C LYS A 14 -5.54 -5.28 0.98
N TYR A 15 -4.98 -5.41 2.17
CA TYR A 15 -4.54 -6.68 2.72
C TYR A 15 -5.45 -7.08 3.88
N THR A 16 -5.82 -8.35 3.88
CA THR A 16 -6.54 -8.99 4.98
C THR A 16 -5.65 -10.09 5.53
N TYR A 17 -5.15 -9.92 6.75
CA TYR A 17 -4.43 -10.95 7.48
C TYR A 17 -5.39 -11.70 8.39
N ILE A 18 -5.26 -13.03 8.44
CA ILE A 18 -6.07 -13.91 9.27
C ILE A 18 -5.10 -14.81 10.04
N ASN A 19 -5.16 -14.77 11.37
CA ASN A 19 -4.30 -15.61 12.21
C ASN A 19 -4.90 -17.01 12.45
N LYS A 20 -4.20 -17.85 13.23
CA LYS A 20 -4.64 -19.23 13.54
C LYS A 20 -5.94 -19.27 14.36
N ASP A 21 -6.19 -18.23 15.14
CA ASP A 21 -7.39 -18.07 15.97
C ASP A 21 -8.55 -17.39 15.21
N LYS A 22 -8.36 -17.15 13.91
CA LYS A 22 -9.30 -16.51 12.96
C LYS A 22 -9.55 -15.02 13.20
N GLU A 23 -8.72 -14.38 14.02
CA GLU A 23 -8.72 -12.93 14.20
C GLU A 23 -8.20 -12.25 12.93
N LYS A 24 -8.76 -11.08 12.61
CA LYS A 24 -8.58 -10.39 11.33
C LYS A 24 -7.99 -9.00 11.49
N ASP A 25 -6.94 -8.76 10.73
CA ASP A 25 -6.36 -7.44 10.54
C ASP A 25 -6.55 -6.99 9.09
N ILE A 26 -7.08 -5.78 8.90
CA ILE A 26 -7.29 -5.20 7.58
C ILE A 26 -6.48 -3.91 7.48
N PHE A 27 -5.58 -3.86 6.50
CA PHE A 27 -4.78 -2.68 6.22
C PHE A 27 -4.86 -2.31 4.74
N ILE A 28 -4.85 -1.01 4.47
CA ILE A 28 -4.70 -0.45 3.13
C ILE A 28 -3.32 0.16 3.04
N ALA A 29 -2.49 -0.32 2.12
CA ALA A 29 -1.21 0.29 1.79
C ALA A 29 -1.31 1.05 0.46
N SER A 30 -0.58 2.15 0.37
CA SER A 30 -0.45 2.97 -0.83
C SER A 30 1.00 3.13 -1.23
N SER A 31 1.24 3.13 -2.53
CA SER A 31 2.55 3.35 -3.14
C SER A 31 2.40 4.15 -4.42
N PHE A 32 3.48 4.80 -4.84
CA PHE A 32 3.57 5.44 -6.15
C PHE A 32 4.47 4.63 -7.08
N MET A 33 4.05 4.47 -8.32
CA MET A 33 4.84 3.87 -9.38
C MET A 33 5.17 4.93 -10.41
N ASN A 34 6.46 5.13 -10.67
CA ASN A 34 6.93 5.98 -11.76
C ASN A 34 7.33 5.09 -12.96
N ALA A 35 6.88 5.47 -14.15
CA ALA A 35 7.26 4.82 -15.41
C ALA A 35 8.74 5.06 -15.76
N ASP A 36 9.31 6.19 -15.34
CA ASP A 36 10.67 6.60 -15.70
C ASP A 36 11.74 5.83 -14.91
N GLU A 37 11.48 5.53 -13.64
CA GLU A 37 12.43 4.82 -12.76
C GLU A 37 12.14 3.31 -12.63
N CYS A 38 11.04 2.81 -13.20
CA CYS A 38 10.55 1.44 -12.98
C CYS A 38 10.53 1.05 -11.49
N SER A 39 10.31 2.04 -10.61
CA SER A 39 10.44 1.92 -9.17
C SER A 39 9.07 2.10 -8.50
N VAL A 40 8.83 1.34 -7.43
CA VAL A 40 7.65 1.48 -6.59
C VAL A 40 8.09 2.06 -5.26
N ARG A 41 7.62 3.26 -4.95
CA ARG A 41 7.91 3.94 -3.68
C ARG A 41 6.74 3.79 -2.72
N PHE A 42 7.01 3.26 -1.54
CA PHE A 42 6.04 3.19 -0.46
C PHE A 42 5.64 4.59 0.00
N ASN A 43 4.33 4.86 0.04
CA ASN A 43 3.78 6.16 0.43
C ASN A 43 3.19 6.13 1.84
N GLY A 44 2.56 5.02 2.25
CA GLY A 44 2.01 4.88 3.59
C GLY A 44 0.93 3.82 3.69
N TYR A 45 0.43 3.58 4.90
CA TYR A 45 -0.64 2.64 5.17
C TYR A 45 -1.63 3.17 6.21
N ILE A 46 -2.84 2.61 6.19
CA ILE A 46 -3.90 2.85 7.18
C ILE A 46 -4.42 1.49 7.66
N THR A 47 -4.53 1.31 8.97
CA THR A 47 -5.22 0.17 9.58
C THR A 47 -6.71 0.46 9.64
N LEU A 48 -7.53 -0.35 8.95
CA LEU A 48 -8.99 -0.24 8.96
C LEU A 48 -9.61 -0.98 10.14
N SER A 49 -9.05 -2.13 10.49
CA SER A 49 -9.51 -2.97 11.59
C SER A 49 -8.32 -3.76 12.13
N ARG A 50 -8.24 -3.89 13.45
CA ARG A 50 -7.24 -4.70 14.13
C ARG A 50 -7.89 -5.50 15.24
N GLU A 51 -7.70 -6.81 15.22
CA GLU A 51 -8.22 -7.73 16.23
C GLU A 51 -7.12 -8.34 17.12
N PHE A 52 -5.83 -8.05 16.85
CA PHE A 52 -4.68 -8.54 17.63
C PHE A 52 -3.50 -7.55 17.72
#